data_AF-A0A917M0E6-F1
#
_entry.id   AF-A0A917M0E6-F1
#
_cell.length_a   1.000
_cell.length_b   1.000
_cell.length_c   1.000
_cell.angle_alpha   90.00
_cell.angle_beta   90.00
_cell.angle_gamma   90.00
#
_symmetry.space_group_name_H-M   'P 1'
#
loop_
_entity.id
_entity.type
_entity.pdbx_description
1 polymer ?
#
loop_
_entity_poly.entity_id
_entity_poly.type
_entity_poly.pdbx_seq_one_letter_code
_entity_poly.pdbx_strand_id
1 'polypeptide(L)'
;MGVQLCDFDMNALQAALEEQRCARELTWVALTGEINEPFRGTPSIPISVTTLRSMHAKRSVTSAVVLQVLRWLGRTPESFCTGRQSAPLLGETLPKGGPCRILRFDTAAMHAALNAERGRRGMTWKQVAKEMPGFTEKMLTNLATGPLIGFPRVMMIPQWLGLPAANFVRERSR
;
A
#
# COMPACT_ATOMS: atom_id res chain seq x y z
N MET A 1 -15.22 7.93 -19.48
CA MET A 1 -14.33 6.75 -19.48
C MET A 1 -14.31 6.22 -18.06
N GLY A 2 -14.79 4.99 -17.84
CA GLY A 2 -14.81 4.40 -16.49
C GLY A 2 -13.40 4.07 -16.05
N VAL A 3 -13.05 4.37 -14.79
CA VAL A 3 -11.76 3.97 -14.25
C VAL A 3 -11.80 2.45 -14.01
N GLN A 4 -10.90 1.70 -14.65
CA GLN A 4 -10.78 0.27 -14.41
C GLN A 4 -10.00 0.06 -13.12
N LEU A 5 -10.70 -0.36 -12.07
CA LEU A 5 -10.09 -0.74 -10.80
C LEU A 5 -9.76 -2.23 -10.83
N CYS A 6 -8.52 -2.56 -10.50
CA CYS A 6 -8.03 -3.90 -10.28
C CYS A 6 -7.93 -4.18 -8.79
N ASP A 7 -8.25 -5.41 -8.41
CA ASP A 7 -8.06 -5.89 -7.04
C ASP A 7 -6.58 -6.13 -6.78
N PHE A 8 -6.12 -5.81 -5.58
CA PHE A 8 -4.77 -6.15 -5.15
C PHE A 8 -4.75 -7.59 -4.62
N ASP A 9 -3.93 -8.44 -5.24
CA ASP A 9 -3.83 -9.85 -4.90
C ASP A 9 -2.86 -10.06 -3.73
N MET A 10 -3.44 -10.18 -2.54
CA MET A 10 -2.71 -10.49 -1.30
C MET A 10 -2.07 -11.88 -1.31
N ASN A 11 -2.62 -12.84 -2.06
CA ASN A 11 -2.02 -14.18 -2.18
C ASN A 11 -0.80 -14.14 -3.08
N ALA A 12 -0.85 -13.39 -4.19
CA ALA A 12 0.32 -13.16 -5.04
C ALA A 12 1.46 -12.46 -4.28
N LEU A 13 1.14 -11.48 -3.42
CA LEU A 13 2.13 -10.86 -2.53
C LEU A 13 2.76 -11.88 -1.57
N GLN A 14 1.93 -12.72 -0.96
CA GLN A 14 2.42 -13.75 -0.04
C GLN A 14 3.29 -14.79 -0.75
N ALA A 15 2.90 -15.21 -1.96
CA ALA A 15 3.67 -16.14 -2.77
C ALA A 15 5.04 -15.56 -3.15
N ALA A 16 5.09 -14.31 -3.59
CA ALA A 16 6.35 -13.62 -3.89
C ALA A 16 7.24 -13.44 -2.65
N LEU A 17 6.64 -13.19 -1.48
CA LEU A 17 7.35 -13.13 -0.21
C LEU A 17 7.97 -14.49 0.15
N GLU A 18 7.19 -15.57 0.00
CA GLU A 18 7.64 -16.93 0.29
C GLU A 18 8.72 -17.39 -0.69
N GLU A 19 8.55 -17.10 -1.98
CA GLU A 19 9.55 -17.40 -3.02
C GLU A 19 10.89 -16.75 -2.71
N GLN A 20 10.91 -15.44 -2.39
CA GLN A 20 12.15 -14.76 -2.03
C GLN A 20 12.73 -15.23 -0.69
N ARG A 21 11.88 -15.54 0.28
CA ARG A 21 12.33 -16.12 1.55
C ARG A 21 13.04 -17.46 1.31
N CYS A 22 12.47 -18.33 0.49
CA CYS A 22 13.05 -19.63 0.13
C CYS A 22 14.33 -19.47 -0.70
N ALA A 23 14.34 -18.58 -1.69
CA ALA A 23 15.51 -18.33 -2.54
C ALA A 23 16.73 -17.81 -1.76
N ARG A 24 16.50 -17.10 -0.65
CA ARG A 24 17.54 -16.59 0.25
C ARG A 24 17.78 -17.49 1.47
N GLU A 25 17.14 -18.66 1.52
CA GLU A 25 17.24 -19.63 2.63
C GLU A 25 16.94 -19.02 4.01
N LEU A 26 16.09 -18.00 4.07
CA LEU A 26 15.81 -17.26 5.30
C LEU A 26 14.76 -17.96 6.16
N THR A 27 14.99 -18.00 7.47
CA THR A 27 13.92 -18.30 8.42
C THR A 27 12.93 -17.13 8.48
N TRP A 28 11.69 -17.41 8.90
CA TRP A 28 10.70 -16.36 9.13
C TRP A 28 11.16 -15.29 10.11
N VAL A 29 11.98 -15.66 11.11
CA VAL A 29 12.55 -14.73 12.08
C VAL A 29 13.61 -13.83 11.43
N ALA A 30 14.50 -14.40 10.62
CA ALA A 30 15.52 -13.64 9.89
C ALA A 30 14.90 -12.64 8.91
N LEU A 31 13.93 -13.10 8.10
CA LEU A 31 13.14 -12.25 7.19
C LEU A 31 12.48 -11.09 7.94
N THR A 32 11.84 -11.39 9.08
CA THR A 32 11.19 -10.37 9.91
C THR A 32 12.21 -9.36 10.45
N GLY A 33 13.41 -9.83 10.82
CA GLY A 33 14.52 -8.99 11.25
C GLY A 33 14.97 -8.01 10.15
N GLU A 34 15.10 -8.47 8.91
CA GLU A 34 15.45 -7.62 7.76
C GLU A 34 14.36 -6.57 7.46
N ILE A 35 13.09 -6.98 7.44
CA ILE A 35 11.98 -6.06 7.19
C ILE A 35 11.85 -5.03 8.33
N ASN A 36 12.14 -5.44 9.57
CA ASN A 36 12.07 -4.58 10.75
C ASN A 36 13.32 -3.73 10.99
N GLU A 37 14.38 -3.86 10.20
CA GLU A 37 15.60 -3.06 10.33
C GLU A 37 15.31 -1.54 10.44
N PRO A 38 14.40 -0.96 9.65
CA PRO A 38 14.03 0.45 9.75
C PRO A 38 13.26 0.83 11.00
N PHE A 39 12.68 -0.12 11.70
CA PHE A 39 11.92 0.14 12.92
C PHE A 39 12.84 0.34 14.13
N ARG A 40 14.08 -0.16 14.09
CA ARG A 40 15.04 -0.11 15.22
C ARG A 40 15.32 1.31 15.75
N GLY A 41 15.16 2.34 14.91
CA GLY A 41 15.35 3.74 15.28
C GLY A 41 14.07 4.58 15.31
N THR A 42 12.89 3.96 15.26
CA THR A 42 11.60 4.67 15.15
C THR A 42 10.67 4.32 16.31
N PRO A 43 9.76 5.23 16.73
CA PRO A 43 8.75 4.92 17.73
C PRO A 43 7.62 4.01 17.22
N SER A 44 7.76 3.43 16.03
CA SER A 44 6.72 2.60 15.40
C SER A 44 6.84 1.14 15.85
N ILE A 45 5.68 0.50 16.05
CA ILE A 45 5.62 -0.91 16.43
C ILE A 45 6.19 -1.77 15.29
N PRO A 46 7.21 -2.60 15.54
CA PRO A 46 7.75 -3.54 14.56
C PRO A 46 6.70 -4.56 14.11
N ILE A 47 6.89 -5.11 12.92
CA ILE A 47 5.98 -6.10 12.33
C ILE A 47 6.21 -7.45 12.99
N SER A 48 5.14 -8.11 13.44
CA SER A 48 5.24 -9.45 14.01
C SER A 48 5.44 -10.52 12.92
N VAL A 49 6.20 -11.57 13.24
CA VAL A 49 6.38 -12.75 12.38
C VAL A 49 5.01 -13.34 11.98
N THR A 50 4.08 -13.40 12.93
CA THR A 50 2.73 -13.89 12.70
C THR A 50 1.97 -13.06 11.66
N THR A 51 2.18 -11.75 11.63
CA THR A 51 1.57 -10.88 10.64
C THR A 51 2.10 -11.16 9.25
N LEU A 52 3.42 -11.31 9.09
CA LEU A 52 4.02 -11.63 7.78
C LEU A 52 3.59 -13.00 7.24
N ARG A 53 3.35 -13.97 8.12
CA ARG A 53 2.90 -15.33 7.75
C ARG A 53 1.43 -15.40 7.36
N SER A 54 0.59 -14.54 7.95
CA SER A 54 -0.88 -14.64 7.86
C SER A 54 -1.55 -13.46 7.18
N MET A 55 -0.80 -12.48 6.67
CA MET A 55 -1.37 -11.25 6.12
C MET A 55 -2.32 -11.49 4.94
N HIS A 56 -2.10 -12.52 4.12
CA HIS A 56 -3.01 -12.88 3.03
C HIS A 56 -4.41 -13.30 3.48
N ALA A 57 -4.52 -13.91 4.67
CA ALA A 57 -5.79 -14.36 5.23
C ALA A 57 -6.58 -13.23 5.93
N LYS A 58 -5.95 -12.07 6.14
CA LYS A 58 -6.58 -10.92 6.81
C LYS A 58 -7.40 -10.12 5.81
N ARG A 59 -8.62 -9.72 6.21
CA ARG A 59 -9.48 -8.81 5.40
C ARG A 59 -8.85 -7.44 5.14
N SER A 60 -8.00 -6.99 6.05
CA SER A 60 -7.29 -5.72 5.93
C SER A 60 -5.96 -5.81 6.66
N VAL A 61 -4.90 -5.36 6.01
CA VAL A 61 -3.54 -5.31 6.55
C VAL A 61 -3.08 -3.87 6.52
N THR A 62 -2.53 -3.36 7.62
CA THR A 62 -2.05 -1.98 7.70
C THR A 62 -1.09 -1.68 6.56
N SER A 63 -1.29 -0.55 5.89
CA SER A 63 -0.48 -0.16 4.73
C SER A 63 1.01 -0.11 5.01
N ALA A 64 1.42 0.33 6.21
CA ALA A 64 2.83 0.31 6.62
C ALA A 64 3.45 -1.10 6.54
N VAL A 65 2.71 -2.15 6.93
CA VAL A 65 3.23 -3.53 6.86
C VAL A 65 3.51 -3.93 5.42
N VAL A 66 2.52 -3.74 4.55
CA VAL A 66 2.61 -4.15 3.14
C VAL A 66 3.65 -3.32 2.39
N LEU A 67 3.74 -2.01 2.65
CA LEU A 67 4.75 -1.14 2.06
C LEU A 67 6.17 -1.58 2.42
N GLN A 68 6.41 -1.99 3.67
CA GLN A 68 7.73 -2.49 4.08
C GLN A 68 8.06 -3.84 3.43
N VAL A 69 7.08 -4.73 3.27
CA VAL A 69 7.24 -5.98 2.52
C VAL A 69 7.57 -5.70 1.05
N LEU A 70 6.81 -4.83 0.39
CA LEU A 70 7.03 -4.45 -1.01
C LEU A 70 8.42 -3.82 -1.22
N ARG A 71 8.86 -2.99 -0.28
CA ARG A 71 10.20 -2.40 -0.27
C ARG A 71 11.29 -3.46 -0.16
N TRP A 72 11.12 -4.44 0.73
CA TRP A 72 12.06 -5.55 0.89
C TRP A 72 12.12 -6.44 -0.36
N LEU A 73 10.97 -6.69 -1.00
CA LEU A 73 10.88 -7.40 -2.28
C LEU A 73 11.43 -6.60 -3.47
N GLY A 74 11.61 -5.28 -3.33
CA GLY A 74 11.96 -4.39 -4.44
C GLY A 74 10.87 -4.32 -5.52
N ARG A 75 9.60 -4.52 -5.14
CA ARG A 75 8.45 -4.54 -6.07
C ARG A 75 7.48 -3.40 -5.79
N THR A 76 6.71 -3.03 -6.81
CA THR A 76 5.70 -1.97 -6.72
C THR A 76 4.35 -2.52 -6.26
N PRO A 77 3.52 -1.74 -5.54
CA PRO A 77 2.16 -2.17 -5.22
C PRO A 77 1.36 -2.60 -6.45
N GLU A 78 1.52 -1.89 -7.56
CA GLU A 78 0.83 -2.13 -8.82
C GLU A 78 1.17 -3.47 -9.46
N SER A 79 2.36 -4.03 -9.21
CA SER A 79 2.76 -5.35 -9.73
C SER A 79 1.93 -6.52 -9.18
N PHE A 80 1.12 -6.28 -8.14
CA PHE A 80 0.21 -7.26 -7.56
C PHE A 80 -1.26 -6.94 -7.83
N CYS A 81 -1.56 -5.95 -8.68
CA CYS A 81 -2.92 -5.71 -9.15
C CYS A 81 -3.33 -6.77 -10.19
N THR A 82 -4.53 -7.34 -10.03
CA THR A 82 -5.04 -8.38 -10.94
C THR A 82 -5.07 -7.91 -12.39
N GLY A 83 -4.66 -8.77 -13.32
CA GLY A 83 -4.60 -8.45 -14.75
C GLY A 83 -3.39 -7.62 -15.18
N ARG A 84 -2.52 -7.19 -14.25
CA ARG A 84 -1.31 -6.44 -14.57
C ARG A 84 -0.07 -7.34 -14.49
N GLN A 85 0.43 -7.74 -15.66
CA GLN A 85 1.66 -8.57 -15.79
C GLN A 85 2.87 -7.78 -16.31
N SER A 86 2.71 -6.48 -16.56
CA SER A 86 3.73 -5.64 -17.20
C SER A 86 4.80 -5.15 -16.22
N ALA A 87 5.97 -4.78 -16.75
CA ALA A 87 7.05 -4.16 -16.00
C ALA A 87 6.58 -2.88 -15.28
N PRO A 88 7.20 -2.51 -14.13
CA PRO A 88 6.87 -1.29 -13.42
C PRO A 88 6.98 -0.07 -14.33
N LEU A 89 5.96 0.79 -14.31
CA LEU A 89 6.04 2.07 -15.02
C LEU A 89 6.94 3.04 -14.24
N LEU A 90 7.51 4.00 -14.97
CA LEU A 90 8.30 5.08 -14.39
C LEU A 90 7.47 5.81 -13.32
N GLY A 91 7.97 5.85 -12.07
CA GLY A 91 7.26 6.48 -10.94
C GLY A 91 6.45 5.52 -10.06
N GLU A 92 6.35 4.23 -10.39
CA GLU A 92 5.71 3.22 -9.52
C GLU A 92 6.66 2.66 -8.46
N THR A 93 7.96 2.85 -8.65
CA THR A 93 8.99 2.36 -7.72
C THR A 93 8.85 3.06 -6.37
N LEU A 94 8.69 2.25 -5.32
CA LEU A 94 8.66 2.75 -3.96
C LEU A 94 9.99 3.42 -3.60
N PRO A 95 9.97 4.50 -2.79
CA PRO A 95 11.20 5.07 -2.26
C PRO A 95 11.99 3.99 -1.52
N LYS A 96 13.29 3.88 -1.83
CA LYS A 96 14.15 2.88 -1.16
C LYS A 96 14.21 3.13 0.36
N GLY A 97 14.07 4.39 0.79
CA GLY A 97 14.20 4.78 2.20
C GLY A 97 15.64 4.64 2.67
N GLY A 98 16.11 5.62 3.45
CA GLY A 98 17.29 5.40 4.28
C GLY A 98 17.06 4.24 5.27
N PRO A 99 18.14 3.64 5.83
CA PRO A 99 18.06 2.47 6.72
C PRO A 99 17.17 2.71 7.95
N CYS A 100 16.91 3.96 8.35
CA CYS A 100 16.07 4.30 9.51
C CYS A 100 14.72 4.96 9.13
N ARG A 101 14.20 4.70 7.93
CA ARG A 101 12.94 5.30 7.45
C ARG A 101 11.90 4.24 7.13
N ILE A 102 10.71 4.42 7.69
CA ILE A 102 9.55 3.58 7.39
C ILE A 102 8.71 4.23 6.29
N LEU A 103 8.21 3.41 5.36
CA LEU A 103 7.27 3.85 4.34
C LEU A 103 5.86 3.88 4.91
N ARG A 104 5.16 4.99 4.67
CA ARG A 104 3.73 5.13 5.00
C ARG A 104 3.03 5.89 3.88
N PHE A 105 1.73 5.62 3.73
CA PHE A 105 0.90 6.48 2.91
C PHE A 105 0.61 7.80 3.62
N ASP A 106 0.70 8.88 2.86
CA ASP A 106 0.23 10.20 3.20
C ASP A 106 -1.27 10.28 2.88
N THR A 107 -2.09 9.91 3.86
CA THR A 107 -3.56 9.89 3.71
C THR A 107 -4.13 11.29 3.48
N ALA A 108 -3.47 12.33 3.99
CA ALA A 108 -3.85 13.72 3.76
C ALA A 108 -3.60 14.11 2.30
N ALA A 109 -2.45 13.74 1.73
CA ALA A 109 -2.16 13.94 0.30
C ALA A 109 -3.11 13.13 -0.60
N MET A 110 -3.43 11.88 -0.23
CA MET A 110 -4.45 11.08 -0.93
C MET A 110 -5.82 11.78 -0.92
N HIS A 111 -6.26 12.26 0.24
CA HIS A 111 -7.52 12.99 0.36
C HIS A 111 -7.52 14.27 -0.47
N ALA A 112 -6.43 15.05 -0.43
CA ALA A 112 -6.31 16.27 -1.21
C ALA A 112 -6.40 16.00 -2.72
N ALA A 113 -5.72 14.96 -3.20
CA ALA A 113 -5.80 14.53 -4.60
C ALA A 113 -7.21 14.04 -4.97
N LEU A 114 -7.84 13.24 -4.12
CA LEU A 114 -9.24 12.82 -4.29
C LEU A 114 -10.18 14.01 -4.36
N ASN A 115 -10.02 15.00 -3.49
CA ASN A 115 -10.88 16.18 -3.47
C ASN A 115 -10.69 17.05 -4.71
N ALA A 116 -9.45 17.23 -5.17
CA ALA A 116 -9.15 17.96 -6.40
C ALA A 116 -9.75 17.27 -7.62
N GLU A 117 -9.56 15.96 -7.76
CA GLU A 117 -10.07 15.20 -8.89
C GLU A 117 -11.61 15.08 -8.87
N ARG A 118 -12.19 14.89 -7.68
CA ARG A 118 -13.65 14.97 -7.47
C ARG A 118 -14.21 16.31 -7.95
N GLY A 119 -13.56 17.42 -7.56
CA GLY A 119 -13.94 18.76 -7.99
C GLY A 119 -13.83 18.95 -9.50
N ARG A 120 -12.72 18.48 -10.10
CA ARG A 120 -12.50 18.52 -11.55
C ARG A 120 -13.56 17.74 -12.34
N ARG A 121 -14.00 16.60 -11.81
CA ARG A 121 -15.07 15.77 -12.41
C ARG A 121 -16.49 16.24 -12.05
N GLY A 122 -16.64 17.28 -11.23
CA GLY A 122 -17.96 17.77 -10.79
C GLY A 122 -18.74 16.75 -9.95
N MET A 123 -18.05 15.84 -9.25
CA MET A 123 -18.67 14.73 -8.54
C MET A 123 -18.95 15.05 -7.07
N THR A 124 -20.00 14.43 -6.54
CA THR A 124 -20.25 14.33 -5.09
C THR A 124 -19.45 13.17 -4.49
N TRP A 125 -19.21 13.20 -3.17
CA TRP A 125 -18.57 12.07 -2.49
C TRP A 125 -19.34 10.76 -2.65
N LYS A 126 -20.68 10.83 -2.75
CA LYS A 126 -21.54 9.68 -3.05
C LYS A 126 -21.22 9.04 -4.40
N GLN A 127 -21.02 9.85 -5.42
CA GLN A 127 -20.67 9.37 -6.76
C GLN A 127 -19.26 8.78 -6.77
N VAL A 128 -18.31 9.41 -6.08
CA VAL A 128 -16.94 8.88 -5.93
C VAL A 128 -16.95 7.53 -5.20
N ALA A 129 -17.72 7.39 -4.11
CA ALA A 129 -17.88 6.13 -3.40
C ALA A 129 -18.55 5.04 -4.26
N LYS A 130 -19.45 5.42 -5.17
CA LYS A 130 -20.06 4.48 -6.12
C LYS A 130 -19.05 3.93 -7.14
N GLU A 131 -18.04 4.72 -7.49
CA GLU A 131 -16.95 4.29 -8.38
C GLU A 131 -15.88 3.46 -7.67
N MET A 132 -15.80 3.50 -6.33
CA MET A 132 -14.84 2.74 -5.53
C MET A 132 -15.55 1.73 -4.60
N PRO A 133 -15.80 0.50 -5.06
CA PRO A 133 -16.46 -0.54 -4.27
C PRO A 133 -15.84 -0.73 -2.88
N GLY A 134 -16.67 -0.76 -1.84
CA GLY A 134 -16.21 -0.94 -0.46
C GLY A 134 -15.72 0.35 0.23
N PHE A 135 -15.80 1.50 -0.43
CA PHE A 135 -15.69 2.81 0.22
C PHE A 135 -17.05 3.42 0.49
N THR A 136 -17.15 4.15 1.60
CA THR A 136 -18.29 5.02 1.90
C THR A 136 -17.84 6.47 1.84
N GLU A 137 -18.78 7.39 1.66
CA GLU A 137 -18.53 8.84 1.67
C GLU A 137 -17.79 9.28 2.93
N LYS A 138 -18.19 8.71 4.07
CA LYS A 138 -17.57 8.97 5.37
C LYS A 138 -16.13 8.45 5.43
N MET A 139 -15.85 7.28 4.84
CA MET A 139 -14.47 6.78 4.77
C MET A 139 -13.59 7.67 3.90
N LEU A 140 -14.11 8.16 2.77
CA LEU A 140 -13.37 9.03 1.87
C LEU A 140 -13.08 10.40 2.50
N THR A 141 -14.05 11.00 3.16
CA THR A 141 -13.87 12.30 3.85
C THR A 141 -12.99 12.17 5.09
N ASN A 142 -13.10 11.06 5.82
CA ASN A 142 -12.24 10.79 6.97
C ASN A 142 -10.78 10.51 6.59
N LEU A 143 -10.42 10.31 5.33
CA LEU A 143 -9.00 10.15 4.95
C LEU A 143 -8.14 11.37 5.31
N ALA A 144 -8.75 12.55 5.41
CA ALA A 144 -8.05 13.79 5.76
C ALA A 144 -7.43 13.75 7.17
N THR A 145 -8.07 13.05 8.12
CA THR A 145 -7.72 13.09 9.55
C THR A 145 -7.71 11.71 10.22
N GLY A 146 -8.20 10.70 9.53
CA GLY A 146 -8.52 9.37 10.05
C GLY A 146 -7.38 8.36 9.96
N PRO A 147 -7.59 7.17 10.53
CA PRO A 147 -6.55 6.15 10.64
C PRO A 147 -6.16 5.55 9.29
N LEU A 148 -4.95 4.97 9.25
CA LEU A 148 -4.34 4.31 8.09
C LEU A 148 -5.32 3.36 7.37
N ILE A 149 -5.57 3.60 6.08
CA ILE A 149 -6.23 2.60 5.23
C ILE A 149 -5.25 1.44 4.98
N GLY A 150 -5.79 0.22 5.02
CA GLY A 150 -5.05 -1.01 4.77
C GLY A 150 -5.23 -1.56 3.36
N PHE A 151 -4.30 -2.46 2.98
CA PHE A 151 -4.45 -3.31 1.80
C PHE A 151 -5.51 -4.39 2.05
N PRO A 152 -6.19 -4.88 1.00
CA PRO A 152 -6.01 -4.51 -0.41
C PRO A 152 -6.67 -3.17 -0.80
N ARG A 153 -7.62 -2.70 0.00
CA ARG A 153 -8.54 -1.61 -0.35
C ARG A 153 -7.85 -0.27 -0.67
N VAL A 154 -6.73 0.05 -0.01
CA VAL A 154 -5.99 1.30 -0.26
C VAL A 154 -5.61 1.49 -1.72
N MET A 155 -5.41 0.41 -2.49
CA MET A 155 -5.00 0.49 -3.89
C MET A 155 -6.08 1.03 -4.82
N MET A 156 -7.35 1.05 -4.41
CA MET A 156 -8.41 1.64 -5.26
C MET A 156 -8.26 3.15 -5.41
N ILE A 157 -7.69 3.83 -4.40
CA ILE A 157 -7.49 5.30 -4.42
C ILE A 157 -6.48 5.72 -5.51
N PRO A 158 -5.22 5.25 -5.53
CA PRO A 158 -4.27 5.62 -6.56
C PRO A 158 -4.76 5.19 -7.97
N GLN A 159 -5.41 4.03 -8.08
CA GLN A 159 -6.01 3.59 -9.35
C GLN A 159 -7.13 4.54 -9.83
N TRP A 160 -8.03 4.96 -8.94
CA TRP A 160 -9.10 5.91 -9.28
C TRP A 160 -8.56 7.27 -9.74
N LEU A 161 -7.47 7.71 -9.12
CA LEU A 161 -6.73 8.94 -9.45
C LEU A 161 -5.89 8.82 -10.73
N GLY A 162 -5.66 7.60 -11.22
CA GLY A 162 -4.74 7.36 -12.34
C GLY A 162 -3.28 7.69 -12.01
N LEU A 163 -2.91 7.63 -10.73
CA LEU A 163 -1.57 7.96 -10.24
C LEU A 163 -0.93 6.74 -9.56
N PRO A 164 0.39 6.55 -9.68
CA PRO A 164 1.09 5.52 -8.91
C PRO A 164 0.88 5.67 -7.40
N ALA A 165 0.72 4.56 -6.70
CA ALA A 165 0.66 4.50 -5.24
C ALA A 165 1.90 5.13 -4.61
N ALA A 166 3.07 4.98 -5.24
CA ALA A 166 4.33 5.57 -4.80
C ALA A 166 4.27 7.11 -4.67
N ASN A 167 3.43 7.82 -5.44
CA ASN A 167 3.26 9.27 -5.30
C ASN A 167 2.72 9.69 -3.94
N PHE A 168 2.00 8.78 -3.27
CA PHE A 168 1.43 9.00 -1.94
C PHE A 168 2.26 8.35 -0.84
N VAL A 169 3.36 7.68 -1.17
CA VAL A 169 4.25 7.08 -0.18
C VAL A 169 5.26 8.12 0.27
N ARG A 170 5.28 8.36 1.57
CA ARG A 170 6.27 9.21 2.23
C ARG A 170 7.15 8.36 3.13
N GLU A 171 8.43 8.72 3.14
CA GLU A 171 9.36 8.23 4.13
C GLU A 171 9.15 9.03 5.42
N ARG A 172 8.83 8.36 6.51
CA ARG A 172 8.80 9.01 7.82
C ARG A 172 10.07 8.65 8.58
N SER A 173 10.98 9.61 8.68
CA SER A 173 12.00 9.64 9.74
C SER A 173 11.46 10.53 10.85
N ARG A 174 11.40 9.98 12.07
CA ARG A 174 11.23 10.65 13.36
C ARG A 174 10.44 11.97 13.32
#